data_AF-A0A533HRV7-F1
#
_entry.id   AF-A0A533HRV7-F1
#
_cell.length_a   1.000
_cell.length_b   1.000
_cell.length_c   1.000
_cell.angle_alpha   90.00
_cell.angle_beta   90.00
_cell.angle_gamma   90.00
#
_symmetry.space_group_name_H-M   'P 1'
#
loop_
_entity.id
_entity.type
_entity.pdbx_description
1 polymer ?
#
loop_
_entity_poly.entity_id
_entity_poly.type
_entity_poly.pdbx_seq_one_letter_code
_entity_poly.pdbx_strand_id
1 'polypeptide(L)'
;MANQDLFFDITKQGTEQEKQQYIISRVGDGGLKAITITVYSNGRPYNITDLTPVFEGVKPDGERIIDTTGGLVLDPRNGVFRYILPQQASTAEGDYQQAFFKLKRGEQTDSSLEVRIRVLKNKVEFGINSESYFTEYQKELERLRTTVNTGIEELKHAAEATEVKINSEVETAKALDTQLKALQSAINSNQLATREDLTSQIKPLSDQVVAFTNSLETTKDTVNTNVQKLVDTKMDAGVAPGVLSNPANITKSGNYYYNSSTQGLPTLNGSNANGIIQAVMRDENNGMLSILGTGLTREKYKGKLYDRWKSSTPVLLWSGRASSGDTVQLKDDVHNYGQLIINVTFTSNRHATHFVTVPNNGETLYLNNIGLRSSGNGYKNGYLDELSILFKDNNRIQVVKSLLATDGEQAINSDTAITAIYGIY
;
A
#
# COMPACT_ATOMS: atom_id res chain seq x y z
N MET A 1 -2.29 -29.88 -21.60
CA MET A 1 -1.36 -28.97 -20.90
C MET A 1 0.03 -29.28 -21.40
N ALA A 2 0.74 -28.29 -21.95
CA ALA A 2 2.15 -28.50 -22.34
C ALA A 2 2.99 -28.47 -21.05
N ASN A 3 3.76 -29.53 -20.79
CA ASN A 3 4.72 -29.59 -19.70
C ASN A 3 6.13 -29.58 -20.28
N GLN A 4 7.01 -28.78 -19.70
CA GLN A 4 8.43 -28.75 -20.02
C GLN A 4 9.23 -29.02 -18.75
N ASP A 5 10.30 -29.80 -18.85
CA ASP A 5 11.15 -30.10 -17.72
C ASP A 5 12.39 -29.21 -17.74
N LEU A 6 12.73 -28.62 -16.58
CA LEU A 6 13.92 -27.80 -16.35
C LEU A 6 14.72 -28.35 -15.17
N PHE A 7 16.04 -28.20 -15.23
CA PHE A 7 16.96 -28.75 -14.23
C PHE A 7 17.93 -27.66 -13.75
N PHE A 8 17.94 -27.36 -12.46
CA PHE A 8 18.84 -26.32 -11.92
C PHE A 8 19.73 -26.88 -10.82
N ASP A 9 21.01 -26.52 -10.84
CA ASP A 9 21.88 -26.67 -9.67
C ASP A 9 21.93 -25.34 -8.90
N ILE A 10 21.42 -25.36 -7.66
CA ILE A 10 21.29 -24.20 -6.79
C ILE A 10 22.66 -23.66 -6.33
N THR A 11 23.72 -24.49 -6.40
CA THR A 11 25.09 -24.06 -6.06
C THR A 11 25.69 -23.10 -7.09
N LYS A 12 25.09 -23.01 -8.28
CA LYS A 12 25.50 -22.10 -9.36
C LYS A 12 26.95 -22.32 -9.83
N GLN A 13 27.52 -23.49 -9.56
CA GLN A 13 28.89 -23.83 -9.97
C GLN A 13 28.91 -24.58 -11.31
N GLY A 14 29.66 -24.03 -12.28
CA GLY A 14 30.13 -24.79 -13.45
C GLY A 14 29.11 -25.10 -14.57
N THR A 15 29.64 -25.47 -15.73
CA THR A 15 28.97 -25.59 -17.04
C THR A 15 28.04 -26.81 -17.21
N GLU A 16 27.62 -27.46 -16.13
CA GLU A 16 26.89 -28.74 -16.15
C GLU A 16 25.36 -28.61 -16.16
N GLN A 17 24.82 -27.40 -16.26
CA GLN A 17 23.37 -27.24 -16.40
C GLN A 17 22.92 -27.63 -17.81
N GLU A 18 21.93 -28.53 -17.89
CA GLU A 18 21.38 -28.99 -19.16
C GLU A 18 20.97 -27.81 -20.06
N LYS A 19 21.17 -27.96 -21.37
CA LYS A 19 21.01 -26.89 -22.37
C LYS A 19 19.57 -26.33 -22.46
N GLN A 20 18.58 -26.97 -21.87
CA GLN A 20 17.18 -26.60 -22.05
C GLN A 20 16.63 -25.70 -20.93
N GLN A 21 17.35 -24.65 -20.53
CA GLN A 21 16.83 -23.59 -19.63
C GLN A 21 16.06 -22.49 -20.37
N TYR A 22 15.27 -22.89 -21.37
CA TYR A 22 14.62 -21.95 -22.30
C TYR A 22 13.13 -22.23 -22.45
N ILE A 23 12.31 -21.24 -22.10
CA ILE A 23 10.85 -21.28 -22.14
C ILE A 23 10.38 -20.41 -23.31
N ILE A 24 9.66 -21.01 -24.27
CA ILE A 24 8.98 -20.25 -25.34
C ILE A 24 7.48 -20.17 -25.04
N SER A 25 6.95 -18.96 -24.91
CA SER A 25 5.52 -18.69 -24.79
C SER A 25 5.06 -17.81 -25.95
N ARG A 26 3.77 -17.50 -26.05
CA ARG A 26 3.21 -16.48 -26.96
C ARG A 26 2.32 -15.53 -26.17
N VAL A 27 2.18 -14.30 -26.65
CA VAL A 27 1.27 -13.33 -26.02
C VAL A 27 -0.14 -13.96 -25.89
N GLY A 28 -0.63 -14.11 -24.67
CA GLY A 28 -1.91 -14.76 -24.34
C GLY A 28 -1.84 -16.21 -23.81
N ASP A 29 -0.70 -16.91 -23.90
CA ASP A 29 -0.57 -18.35 -23.56
C ASP A 29 -0.64 -18.68 -22.05
N GLY A 30 -0.70 -17.69 -21.15
CA GLY A 30 -0.53 -17.94 -19.72
C GLY A 30 -1.72 -18.63 -19.04
N GLY A 31 -1.46 -19.30 -17.90
CA GLY A 31 -2.42 -20.12 -17.16
C GLY A 31 -2.47 -21.60 -17.55
N LEU A 32 -1.89 -21.99 -18.70
CA LEU A 32 -1.89 -23.40 -19.18
C LEU A 32 -0.51 -23.97 -19.47
N LYS A 33 0.55 -23.16 -19.40
CA LYS A 33 1.93 -23.63 -19.56
C LYS A 33 2.49 -24.06 -18.21
N ALA A 34 2.65 -25.38 -18.04
CA ALA A 34 3.28 -25.97 -16.87
C ALA A 34 4.75 -26.26 -17.15
N ILE A 35 5.56 -26.09 -16.11
CA ILE A 35 6.98 -26.37 -16.14
C ILE A 35 7.27 -27.21 -14.90
N THR A 36 7.90 -28.37 -15.06
CA THR A 36 8.35 -29.17 -13.93
C THR A 36 9.84 -28.91 -13.74
N ILE A 37 10.22 -28.52 -12.53
CA ILE A 37 11.56 -28.10 -12.18
C ILE A 37 12.14 -29.10 -11.18
N THR A 38 13.33 -29.62 -11.49
CA THR A 38 14.12 -30.44 -10.57
C THR A 38 15.35 -29.65 -10.12
N VAL A 39 15.55 -29.57 -8.81
CA VAL A 39 16.64 -28.82 -8.20
C VAL A 39 17.67 -29.76 -7.59
N TYR A 40 18.93 -29.49 -7.90
CA TYR A 40 20.11 -30.17 -7.35
C TYR A 40 20.94 -29.18 -6.53
N SER A 41 21.77 -29.74 -5.66
CA SER A 41 22.86 -29.04 -5.00
C SER A 41 24.12 -29.88 -5.15
N ASN A 42 25.08 -29.39 -5.93
CA ASN A 42 26.33 -30.07 -6.24
C ASN A 42 26.10 -31.49 -6.78
N GLY A 43 25.23 -31.60 -7.80
CA GLY A 43 24.89 -32.87 -8.46
C GLY A 43 24.02 -33.85 -7.66
N ARG A 44 23.55 -33.49 -6.45
CA ARG A 44 22.64 -34.32 -5.64
C ARG A 44 21.25 -33.69 -5.54
N PRO A 45 20.15 -34.46 -5.50
CA PRO A 45 18.81 -33.91 -5.31
C PRO A 45 18.74 -32.99 -4.09
N TYR A 46 18.22 -31.79 -4.28
CA TYR A 46 18.12 -30.79 -3.22
C TYR A 46 16.79 -30.94 -2.47
N ASN A 47 16.84 -31.16 -1.16
CA ASN A 47 15.62 -31.32 -0.37
C ASN A 47 14.92 -29.96 -0.17
N ILE A 48 13.72 -29.83 -0.73
CA ILE A 48 12.89 -28.62 -0.70
C ILE A 48 11.70 -28.74 0.26
N THR A 49 11.74 -29.66 1.22
CA THR A 49 10.73 -29.75 2.30
C THR A 49 10.59 -28.38 2.98
N ASP A 50 9.35 -27.92 3.17
CA ASP A 50 9.03 -26.61 3.76
C ASP A 50 9.64 -25.40 3.03
N LEU A 51 9.97 -25.54 1.74
CA LEU A 51 10.34 -24.41 0.88
C LEU A 51 9.19 -24.09 -0.08
N THR A 52 8.92 -22.80 -0.25
CA THR A 52 7.94 -22.29 -1.20
C THR A 52 8.65 -21.88 -2.49
N PRO A 53 8.34 -22.49 -3.64
CA PRO A 53 8.82 -22.02 -4.94
C PRO A 53 8.15 -20.70 -5.32
N VAL A 54 8.97 -19.72 -5.70
CA VAL A 54 8.57 -18.38 -6.13
C VAL A 54 9.21 -18.11 -7.47
N PHE A 55 8.47 -17.51 -8.39
CA PHE A 55 9.01 -17.05 -9.66
C PHE A 55 9.15 -15.54 -9.64
N GLU A 56 10.32 -15.05 -10.03
CA GLU A 56 10.58 -13.61 -10.17
C GLU A 56 11.15 -13.34 -11.56
N GLY A 57 10.73 -12.24 -12.19
CA GLY A 57 11.25 -11.85 -13.49
C GLY A 57 10.87 -10.45 -13.92
N VAL A 58 11.58 -9.96 -14.94
CA VAL A 58 11.37 -8.68 -15.60
C VAL A 58 11.06 -8.95 -17.07
N LYS A 59 9.87 -8.54 -17.50
CA LYS A 59 9.37 -8.72 -18.86
C LYS A 59 10.14 -7.86 -19.87
N PRO A 60 10.01 -8.13 -21.18
CA PRO A 60 10.64 -7.33 -22.23
C PRO A 60 10.41 -5.81 -22.10
N ASP A 61 9.22 -5.41 -21.66
CA ASP A 61 8.78 -4.02 -21.49
C ASP A 61 9.13 -3.40 -20.13
N GLY A 62 9.80 -4.13 -19.23
CA GLY A 62 10.22 -3.65 -17.92
C GLY A 62 9.23 -3.91 -16.78
N GLU A 63 8.02 -4.37 -17.07
CA GLU A 63 7.04 -4.75 -16.06
C GLU A 63 7.49 -6.01 -15.29
N ARG A 64 7.18 -6.07 -13.99
CA ARG A 64 7.76 -7.06 -13.07
C ARG A 64 6.78 -8.16 -12.72
N ILE A 65 7.29 -9.36 -12.45
CA ILE A 65 6.52 -10.48 -11.94
C ILE A 65 7.17 -10.97 -10.66
N ILE A 66 6.36 -11.06 -9.60
CA ILE A 66 6.69 -11.78 -8.37
C ILE A 66 5.49 -12.67 -8.06
N ASP A 67 5.62 -13.96 -8.38
CA ASP A 67 4.58 -14.94 -8.19
C ASP A 67 4.94 -15.97 -7.12
N THR A 68 4.15 -15.98 -6.04
CA THR A 68 4.31 -16.87 -4.89
C THR A 68 3.30 -18.02 -4.86
N THR A 69 2.44 -18.13 -5.87
CA THR A 69 1.32 -19.09 -5.93
C THR A 69 1.38 -20.08 -7.07
N GLY A 70 2.10 -19.77 -8.15
CA GLY A 70 2.19 -20.68 -9.30
C GLY A 70 2.95 -21.98 -9.03
N GLY A 71 3.68 -22.07 -7.90
CA GLY A 71 4.49 -23.22 -7.52
C GLY A 71 3.72 -24.28 -6.72
N LEU A 72 3.82 -25.55 -7.14
CA LEU A 72 3.31 -26.74 -6.48
C LEU A 72 4.44 -27.73 -6.26
N VAL A 73 4.80 -28.00 -5.01
CA VAL A 73 5.83 -29.01 -4.68
C VAL A 73 5.26 -30.41 -4.94
N LEU A 74 5.97 -31.20 -5.74
CA LEU A 74 5.55 -32.55 -6.14
C LEU A 74 6.30 -33.64 -5.38
N ASP A 75 7.63 -33.51 -5.29
CA ASP A 75 8.50 -34.41 -4.54
C ASP A 75 9.52 -33.58 -3.76
N PRO A 76 9.22 -33.24 -2.50
CA PRO A 76 10.06 -32.34 -1.72
C PRO A 76 11.43 -32.95 -1.41
N ARG A 77 11.54 -34.27 -1.24
CA ARG A 77 12.80 -34.91 -0.88
C ARG A 77 13.80 -34.92 -2.03
N ASN A 78 13.28 -34.99 -3.27
CA ASN A 78 14.09 -35.02 -4.48
C ASN A 78 14.14 -33.67 -5.23
N GLY A 79 13.62 -32.59 -4.64
CA GLY A 79 13.76 -31.25 -5.20
C GLY A 79 12.85 -30.96 -6.40
N VAL A 80 11.70 -31.64 -6.50
CA VAL A 80 10.81 -31.51 -7.65
C VAL A 80 9.59 -30.67 -7.32
N PHE A 81 9.37 -29.61 -8.10
CA PHE A 81 8.15 -28.81 -8.06
C PHE A 81 7.66 -28.50 -9.46
N ARG A 82 6.36 -28.23 -9.60
CA ARG A 82 5.73 -27.75 -10.82
C ARG A 82 5.42 -26.28 -10.68
N TYR A 83 5.67 -25.52 -11.72
CA TYR A 83 5.30 -24.12 -11.81
C TYR A 83 4.38 -23.91 -13.01
N ILE A 84 3.27 -23.20 -12.79
CA ILE A 84 2.34 -22.79 -13.85
C ILE A 84 2.52 -21.30 -14.06
N LEU A 85 2.89 -20.89 -15.28
CA LEU A 85 3.08 -19.48 -15.61
C LEU A 85 1.74 -18.73 -15.48
N PRO A 86 1.66 -17.63 -14.71
CA PRO A 86 0.45 -16.81 -14.66
C PRO A 86 0.20 -16.16 -16.02
N GLN A 87 -1.04 -15.76 -16.28
CA GLN A 87 -1.41 -15.06 -17.52
C GLN A 87 -0.49 -13.87 -17.83
N GLN A 88 -0.17 -13.11 -16.79
CA GLN A 88 0.69 -11.93 -16.88
C GLN A 88 2.13 -12.23 -17.28
N ALA A 89 2.58 -13.48 -17.21
CA ALA A 89 3.90 -13.90 -17.69
C ALA A 89 3.98 -14.08 -19.22
N SER A 90 2.91 -13.76 -19.94
CA SER A 90 2.88 -13.84 -21.40
C SER A 90 2.09 -12.69 -22.00
N THR A 91 2.30 -11.47 -21.50
CA THR A 91 1.61 -10.26 -22.00
C THR A 91 2.50 -9.30 -22.77
N ALA A 92 3.83 -9.42 -22.67
CA ALA A 92 4.79 -8.60 -23.40
C ALA A 92 5.60 -9.44 -24.39
N GLU A 93 5.59 -9.07 -25.67
CA GLU A 93 6.40 -9.71 -26.73
C GLU A 93 7.89 -9.44 -26.51
N GLY A 94 8.74 -10.47 -26.66
CA GLY A 94 10.19 -10.35 -26.62
C GLY A 94 10.87 -11.33 -25.66
N ASP A 95 12.16 -11.12 -25.44
CA ASP A 95 12.95 -11.88 -24.47
C ASP A 95 12.86 -11.20 -23.09
N TYR A 96 12.63 -11.99 -22.04
CA TYR A 96 12.68 -11.49 -20.66
C TYR A 96 14.06 -10.90 -20.35
N GLN A 97 14.07 -9.78 -19.64
CA GLN A 97 15.32 -9.15 -19.20
C GLN A 97 15.98 -9.96 -18.07
N GLN A 98 15.17 -10.59 -17.24
CA GLN A 98 15.59 -11.46 -16.14
C GLN A 98 14.48 -12.43 -15.78
N ALA A 99 14.80 -13.67 -15.41
CA ALA A 99 13.83 -14.59 -14.84
C ALA A 99 14.53 -15.69 -14.05
N PHE A 100 14.07 -15.99 -12.84
CA PHE A 100 14.63 -17.06 -12.03
C PHE A 100 13.60 -17.61 -11.03
N PHE A 101 13.88 -18.78 -10.49
CA PHE A 101 13.11 -19.36 -9.39
C PHE A 101 13.84 -19.10 -8.06
N LYS A 102 13.06 -18.79 -7.03
CA LYS A 102 13.50 -18.73 -5.63
C LYS A 102 12.80 -19.82 -4.83
N LEU A 103 13.53 -20.43 -3.92
CA LEU A 103 13.00 -21.32 -2.89
C LEU A 103 13.07 -20.56 -1.57
N LYS A 104 11.91 -20.24 -0.97
CA LYS A 104 11.82 -19.40 0.22
C LYS A 104 11.36 -20.18 1.44
N ARG A 105 11.91 -19.85 2.61
CA ARG A 105 11.41 -20.24 3.94
C ARG A 105 11.57 -19.05 4.89
N GLY A 106 10.47 -18.34 5.16
CA GLY A 106 10.54 -17.06 5.86
C GLY A 106 11.47 -16.09 5.11
N GLU A 107 12.44 -15.51 5.82
CA GLU A 107 13.45 -14.60 5.25
C GLU A 107 14.62 -15.32 4.54
N GLN A 108 14.72 -16.65 4.67
CA GLN A 108 15.78 -17.42 4.02
C GLN A 108 15.40 -17.74 2.58
N THR A 109 16.30 -17.46 1.64
CA THR A 109 16.07 -17.74 0.22
C THR A 109 17.30 -18.32 -0.45
N ASP A 110 17.09 -19.29 -1.34
CA ASP A 110 18.07 -19.65 -2.37
C ASP A 110 17.43 -19.54 -3.75
N SER A 111 18.24 -19.41 -4.80
CA SER A 111 17.76 -19.12 -6.16
C SER A 111 18.41 -20.01 -7.21
N SER A 112 17.69 -20.26 -8.31
CA SER A 112 18.25 -20.87 -9.50
C SER A 112 19.20 -19.92 -10.23
N LEU A 113 19.88 -20.42 -11.27
CA LEU A 113 20.40 -19.56 -12.33
C LEU A 113 19.25 -18.94 -13.14
N GLU A 114 19.59 -17.98 -14.00
CA GLU A 114 18.66 -17.34 -14.92
C GLU A 114 18.02 -18.37 -15.87
N VAL A 115 16.70 -18.27 -15.99
CA VAL A 115 15.88 -18.97 -16.97
C VAL A 115 15.68 -18.06 -18.16
N ARG A 116 15.96 -18.54 -19.36
CA ARG A 116 15.69 -17.75 -20.56
C ARG A 116 14.21 -17.90 -20.92
N ILE A 117 13.51 -16.80 -21.10
CA ILE A 117 12.09 -16.82 -21.50
C ILE A 117 11.91 -15.91 -22.71
N ARG A 118 11.25 -16.42 -23.76
CA ARG A 118 10.84 -15.64 -24.93
C ARG A 118 9.35 -15.75 -25.14
N VAL A 119 8.70 -14.60 -25.28
CA VAL A 119 7.29 -14.48 -25.61
C VAL A 119 7.17 -14.07 -27.08
N LEU A 120 6.60 -14.95 -27.89
CA LEU A 120 6.31 -14.70 -29.30
C LEU A 120 5.11 -13.77 -29.46
N LYS A 121 5.12 -12.98 -30.53
CA LYS A 121 3.99 -12.14 -30.91
C LYS A 121 2.71 -12.94 -31.10
N ASN A 122 1.60 -12.43 -30.59
CA ASN A 122 0.26 -12.79 -31.04
C ASN A 122 -0.24 -11.73 -32.03
N LYS A 123 -0.60 -12.16 -33.24
CA LYS A 123 -1.08 -11.27 -34.32
C LYS A 123 -2.60 -11.34 -34.53
N VAL A 124 -3.29 -12.15 -33.73
CA VAL A 124 -4.70 -12.47 -33.90
C VAL A 124 -5.54 -11.79 -32.81
N GLU A 125 -5.12 -11.93 -31.56
CA GLU A 125 -5.80 -11.31 -30.42
C GLU A 125 -5.25 -9.90 -30.17
N PHE A 126 -6.16 -8.94 -30.02
CA PHE A 126 -5.84 -7.55 -29.67
C PHE A 126 -6.24 -7.26 -28.22
N GLY A 127 -5.61 -6.26 -27.59
CA GLY A 127 -6.00 -5.75 -26.27
C GLY A 127 -5.41 -6.49 -25.07
N ILE A 128 -4.39 -7.33 -25.27
CA ILE A 128 -3.63 -7.93 -24.17
C ILE A 128 -2.63 -6.88 -23.66
N ASN A 129 -2.97 -6.23 -22.55
CA ASN A 129 -2.11 -5.24 -21.91
C ASN A 129 -1.14 -5.93 -20.95
N SER A 130 0.09 -5.43 -20.93
CA SER A 130 1.13 -5.88 -20.02
C SER A 130 1.15 -5.00 -18.78
N GLU A 131 1.07 -5.63 -17.61
CA GLU A 131 1.12 -4.96 -16.31
C GLU A 131 2.04 -5.75 -15.36
N SER A 132 2.55 -5.09 -14.31
CA SER A 132 3.24 -5.79 -13.23
C SER A 132 2.31 -6.72 -12.48
N TYR A 133 2.79 -7.93 -12.16
CA TYR A 133 2.03 -8.96 -11.44
C TYR A 133 2.70 -9.31 -10.12
N PHE A 134 2.01 -8.99 -9.03
CA PHE A 134 2.41 -9.36 -7.68
C PHE A 134 1.28 -10.18 -7.06
N THR A 135 1.54 -11.45 -6.73
CA THR A 135 0.52 -12.34 -6.16
C THR A 135 -0.14 -11.78 -4.91
N GLU A 136 0.63 -11.13 -4.04
CA GLU A 136 0.12 -10.54 -2.80
C GLU A 136 -0.87 -9.40 -3.07
N TYR A 137 -0.62 -8.58 -4.09
CA TYR A 137 -1.54 -7.55 -4.54
C TYR A 137 -2.85 -8.15 -5.08
N GLN A 138 -2.75 -9.23 -5.86
CA GLN A 138 -3.93 -9.93 -6.39
C GLN A 138 -4.76 -10.59 -5.30
N LYS A 139 -4.10 -11.19 -4.29
CA LYS A 139 -4.79 -11.74 -3.11
C LYS A 139 -5.54 -10.67 -2.33
N GLU A 140 -4.94 -9.48 -2.14
CA GLU A 140 -5.63 -8.40 -1.42
C GLU A 140 -6.79 -7.82 -2.25
N LEU A 141 -6.65 -7.72 -3.57
CA LEU A 141 -7.71 -7.27 -4.46
C LEU A 141 -8.92 -8.24 -4.44
N GLU A 142 -8.68 -9.54 -4.48
CA GLU A 142 -9.74 -10.56 -4.38
C GLU A 142 -10.38 -10.61 -2.99
N ARG A 143 -9.58 -10.40 -1.93
CA ARG A 143 -10.10 -10.25 -0.56
C ARG A 143 -11.07 -9.07 -0.47
N LEU A 144 -10.69 -7.92 -1.04
CA LEU A 144 -11.52 -6.71 -1.09
C LEU A 144 -12.81 -6.96 -1.89
N ARG A 145 -12.73 -7.56 -3.08
CA ARG A 145 -13.89 -7.90 -3.92
C ARG A 145 -14.86 -8.83 -3.18
N THR A 146 -14.34 -9.86 -2.54
CA THR A 146 -15.15 -10.82 -1.77
C THR A 146 -15.85 -10.11 -0.61
N THR A 147 -15.13 -9.29 0.17
CA THR A 147 -15.72 -8.52 1.27
C THR A 147 -16.82 -7.56 0.81
N VAL A 148 -16.62 -6.85 -0.31
CA VAL A 148 -17.63 -5.95 -0.88
C VAL A 148 -18.87 -6.73 -1.34
N ASN A 149 -18.68 -7.83 -2.07
CA ASN A 149 -19.79 -8.65 -2.57
C ASN A 149 -20.58 -9.30 -1.43
N THR A 150 -19.90 -9.82 -0.40
CA THR A 150 -20.57 -10.34 0.81
C THR A 150 -21.38 -9.24 1.49
N GLY A 151 -20.81 -8.04 1.66
CA GLY A 151 -21.54 -6.91 2.25
C GLY A 151 -22.76 -6.47 1.41
N ILE A 152 -22.68 -6.51 0.09
CA ILE A 152 -23.82 -6.21 -0.81
C ILE A 152 -24.92 -7.27 -0.67
N GLU A 153 -24.57 -8.55 -0.61
CA GLU A 153 -25.55 -9.64 -0.45
C GLU A 153 -26.19 -9.64 0.95
N GLU A 154 -25.44 -9.34 2.00
CA GLU A 154 -25.98 -9.13 3.34
C GLU A 154 -26.95 -7.93 3.38
N LEU A 155 -26.63 -6.84 2.67
CA LEU A 155 -27.53 -5.68 2.53
C LEU A 155 -28.81 -6.01 1.76
N LYS A 156 -28.73 -6.81 0.69
CA LYS A 156 -29.91 -7.27 -0.06
C LYS A 156 -30.79 -8.17 0.81
N HIS A 157 -30.21 -9.16 1.47
CA HIS A 157 -30.95 -10.05 2.36
C HIS A 157 -31.62 -9.29 3.52
N ALA A 158 -30.95 -8.27 4.08
CA ALA A 158 -31.54 -7.42 5.12
C ALA A 158 -32.68 -6.55 4.58
N ALA A 159 -32.55 -6.01 3.35
CA ALA A 159 -33.61 -5.24 2.68
C ALA A 159 -34.83 -6.12 2.35
N GLU A 160 -34.63 -7.31 1.77
CA GLU A 160 -35.69 -8.27 1.45
C GLU A 160 -36.41 -8.76 2.72
N ALA A 161 -35.67 -9.06 3.79
CA ALA A 161 -36.27 -9.45 5.07
C ALA A 161 -37.09 -8.31 5.71
N THR A 162 -36.72 -7.06 5.46
CA THR A 162 -37.46 -5.87 5.90
C THR A 162 -38.73 -5.68 5.05
N GLU A 163 -38.66 -5.87 3.74
CA GLU A 163 -39.81 -5.81 2.83
C GLU A 163 -40.85 -6.92 3.14
N VAL A 164 -40.38 -8.15 3.43
CA VAL A 164 -41.25 -9.26 3.84
C VAL A 164 -41.94 -8.97 5.18
N LYS A 165 -41.23 -8.38 6.15
CA LYS A 165 -41.84 -7.99 7.43
C LYS A 165 -42.89 -6.89 7.25
N ILE A 166 -42.58 -5.84 6.49
CA ILE A 166 -43.53 -4.75 6.20
C ILE A 166 -44.78 -5.28 5.49
N ASN A 167 -44.62 -6.16 4.50
CA ASN A 167 -45.76 -6.77 3.82
C ASN A 167 -46.59 -7.67 4.75
N SER A 168 -45.95 -8.42 5.67
CA SER A 168 -46.66 -9.22 6.67
C SER A 168 -47.44 -8.37 7.69
N GLU A 169 -46.91 -7.20 8.04
CA GLU A 169 -47.55 -6.24 8.94
C GLU A 169 -48.73 -5.53 8.27
N VAL A 170 -48.61 -5.21 6.97
CA VAL A 170 -49.71 -4.68 6.15
C VAL A 170 -50.86 -5.67 6.03
N GLU A 171 -50.58 -6.95 5.81
CA GLU A 171 -51.61 -7.99 5.76
C GLU A 171 -52.27 -8.23 7.12
N THR A 172 -51.50 -8.15 8.21
CA THR A 172 -52.04 -8.22 9.58
C THR A 172 -52.94 -7.02 9.88
N ALA A 173 -52.58 -5.81 9.45
CA ALA A 173 -53.41 -4.61 9.58
C ALA A 173 -54.73 -4.70 8.80
N LYS A 174 -54.72 -5.27 7.58
CA LYS A 174 -55.94 -5.52 6.79
C LYS A 174 -56.87 -6.54 7.46
N ALA A 175 -56.32 -7.58 8.07
CA ALA A 175 -57.10 -8.58 8.80
C ALA A 175 -57.79 -7.96 10.03
N LEU A 176 -57.08 -7.10 10.77
CA LEU A 176 -57.64 -6.35 11.90
C LEU A 176 -58.75 -5.38 11.46
N ASP A 177 -58.57 -4.62 10.37
CA ASP A 177 -59.60 -3.73 9.82
C ASP A 177 -60.87 -4.49 9.41
N THR A 178 -60.71 -5.68 8.81
CA THR A 178 -61.83 -6.55 8.42
C THR A 178 -62.61 -7.04 9.63
N GLN A 179 -61.92 -7.46 10.69
CA GLN A 179 -62.56 -7.90 11.94
C GLN A 179 -63.26 -6.74 12.66
N LEU A 180 -62.67 -5.55 12.64
CA LEU A 180 -63.23 -4.35 13.25
C LEU A 180 -64.55 -3.93 12.55
N LYS A 181 -64.60 -4.03 11.22
CA LYS A 181 -65.82 -3.82 10.42
C LYS A 181 -66.90 -4.88 10.68
N ALA A 182 -66.51 -6.14 10.87
CA ALA A 182 -67.43 -7.21 11.24
C ALA A 182 -68.02 -6.97 12.63
N LEU A 183 -67.20 -6.55 13.60
CA LEU A 183 -67.64 -6.17 14.95
C LEU A 183 -68.60 -4.98 14.91
N GLN A 184 -68.29 -3.95 14.13
CA GLN A 184 -69.15 -2.78 13.94
C GLN A 184 -70.52 -3.18 13.37
N SER A 185 -70.55 -4.13 12.43
CA SER A 185 -71.81 -4.67 11.87
C SER A 185 -72.60 -5.47 12.91
N ALA A 186 -71.93 -6.25 13.76
CA ALA A 186 -72.56 -7.00 14.83
C ALA A 186 -73.18 -6.07 15.89
N ILE A 187 -72.46 -5.01 16.28
CA ILE A 187 -72.95 -3.96 17.18
C ILE A 187 -74.18 -3.25 16.60
N ASN A 188 -74.15 -2.92 15.31
CA ASN A 188 -75.28 -2.28 14.63
C ASN A 188 -76.52 -3.20 14.51
N SER A 189 -76.35 -4.53 14.70
CA SER A 189 -77.43 -5.53 14.59
C SER A 189 -78.19 -5.85 15.90
N ASN A 190 -77.90 -5.13 16.99
CA ASN A 190 -78.71 -5.09 18.23
C ASN A 190 -78.84 -6.42 19.02
N GLN A 191 -77.84 -7.31 18.98
CA GLN A 191 -77.73 -8.41 19.94
C GLN A 191 -76.79 -8.01 21.09
N LEU A 192 -77.34 -7.92 22.30
CA LEU A 192 -76.63 -7.53 23.53
C LEU A 192 -75.50 -8.54 23.84
N ALA A 193 -74.24 -8.17 23.58
CA ALA A 193 -73.08 -8.84 24.16
C ALA A 193 -72.99 -8.48 25.65
N THR A 194 -72.79 -9.47 26.53
CA THR A 194 -72.63 -9.19 27.97
C THR A 194 -71.32 -8.43 28.23
N ARG A 195 -71.23 -7.69 29.33
CA ARG A 195 -70.02 -6.92 29.69
C ARG A 195 -68.79 -7.83 29.85
N GLU A 196 -69.00 -9.08 30.27
CA GLU A 196 -67.97 -10.12 30.36
C GLU A 196 -67.52 -10.61 28.97
N ASP A 197 -68.44 -10.81 28.02
CA ASP A 197 -68.09 -11.19 26.65
C ASP A 197 -67.23 -10.11 25.99
N LEU A 198 -67.63 -8.84 26.12
CA LEU A 198 -66.86 -7.68 25.64
C LEU A 198 -65.48 -7.60 26.30
N THR A 199 -65.39 -7.81 27.62
CA THR A 199 -64.10 -7.74 28.34
C THR A 199 -63.18 -8.88 27.94
N SER A 200 -63.71 -10.10 27.73
CA SER A 200 -62.92 -11.26 27.30
C SER A 200 -62.35 -11.11 25.89
N GLN A 201 -63.03 -10.36 25.02
CA GLN A 201 -62.58 -10.09 23.65
C GLN A 201 -61.66 -8.86 23.57
N ILE A 202 -61.88 -7.84 24.39
CA ILE A 202 -61.06 -6.61 24.41
C ILE A 202 -59.69 -6.86 25.05
N LYS A 203 -59.59 -7.74 26.06
CA LYS A 203 -58.33 -7.97 26.77
C LYS A 203 -57.21 -8.53 25.85
N PRO A 204 -57.45 -9.58 25.03
CA PRO A 204 -56.46 -10.06 24.06
C PRO A 204 -56.04 -8.98 23.05
N LEU A 205 -56.99 -8.15 22.60
CA LEU A 205 -56.73 -7.02 21.71
C LEU A 205 -55.82 -5.99 22.39
N SER A 206 -56.07 -5.64 23.65
CA SER A 206 -55.22 -4.74 24.43
C SER A 206 -53.82 -5.33 24.62
N ASP A 207 -53.71 -6.62 24.93
CA ASP A 207 -52.44 -7.31 25.12
C ASP A 207 -51.65 -7.36 23.78
N GLN A 208 -52.33 -7.57 22.66
CA GLN A 208 -51.74 -7.52 21.32
C GLN A 208 -51.27 -6.12 20.92
N VAL A 209 -52.05 -5.07 21.23
CA VAL A 209 -51.67 -3.67 20.98
C VAL A 209 -50.44 -3.27 21.80
N VAL A 210 -50.36 -3.71 23.05
CA VAL A 210 -49.16 -3.49 23.90
C VAL A 210 -47.96 -4.24 23.33
N ALA A 211 -48.12 -5.50 22.94
CA ALA A 211 -47.05 -6.29 22.31
C ALA A 211 -46.55 -5.65 21.00
N PHE A 212 -47.48 -5.15 20.17
CA PHE A 212 -47.15 -4.44 18.94
C PHE A 212 -46.39 -3.14 19.22
N THR A 213 -46.83 -2.35 20.20
CA THR A 213 -46.17 -1.09 20.60
C THR A 213 -44.74 -1.35 21.06
N ASN A 214 -44.53 -2.40 21.87
CA ASN A 214 -43.19 -2.79 22.34
C ASN A 214 -42.28 -3.27 21.19
N SER A 215 -42.85 -4.00 20.22
CA SER A 215 -42.11 -4.45 19.02
C SER A 215 -41.70 -3.26 18.14
N LEU A 216 -42.56 -2.26 18.02
CA LEU A 216 -42.27 -1.03 17.27
C LEU A 216 -41.15 -0.23 17.94
N GLU A 217 -41.16 -0.11 19.27
CA GLU A 217 -40.12 0.58 20.04
C GLU A 217 -38.77 -0.13 19.90
N THR A 218 -38.75 -1.46 20.01
CA THR A 218 -37.54 -2.29 19.80
C THR A 218 -36.97 -2.13 18.38
N THR A 219 -37.85 -2.07 17.38
CA THR A 219 -37.45 -1.89 15.98
C THR A 219 -36.86 -0.51 15.75
N LYS A 220 -37.48 0.55 16.30
CA LYS A 220 -36.98 1.92 16.25
C LYS A 220 -35.57 2.02 16.85
N ASP A 221 -35.35 1.40 18.00
CA ASP A 221 -34.04 1.41 18.67
C ASP A 221 -32.97 0.66 17.86
N THR A 222 -33.33 -0.47 17.27
CA THR A 222 -32.44 -1.25 16.41
C THR A 222 -32.04 -0.48 15.16
N VAL A 223 -33.00 0.16 14.49
CA VAL A 223 -32.76 1.00 13.31
C VAL A 223 -31.85 2.17 13.66
N ASN A 224 -32.15 2.90 14.75
CA ASN A 224 -31.32 4.02 15.21
C ASN A 224 -29.87 3.57 15.49
N THR A 225 -29.70 2.43 16.15
CA THR A 225 -28.37 1.86 16.45
C THR A 225 -27.61 1.50 15.18
N ASN A 226 -28.28 0.89 14.20
CA ASN A 226 -27.64 0.48 12.95
C ASN A 226 -27.28 1.67 12.05
N VAL A 227 -28.15 2.69 12.00
CA VAL A 227 -27.86 3.96 11.32
C VAL A 227 -26.66 4.65 11.97
N GLN A 228 -26.61 4.70 13.31
CA GLN A 228 -25.48 5.28 14.02
C GLN A 228 -24.17 4.53 13.74
N LYS A 229 -24.20 3.19 13.79
CA LYS A 229 -23.03 2.37 13.43
C LYS A 229 -22.56 2.64 12.00
N LEU A 230 -23.49 2.80 11.04
CA LEU A 230 -23.15 3.12 9.67
C LEU A 230 -22.49 4.50 9.55
N VAL A 231 -23.04 5.51 10.22
CA VAL A 231 -22.47 6.87 10.26
C VAL A 231 -21.08 6.83 10.89
N ASP A 232 -20.90 6.14 12.01
CA ASP A 232 -19.62 6.01 12.72
C ASP A 232 -18.57 5.21 11.93
N THR A 233 -18.99 4.36 10.99
CA THR A 233 -18.09 3.54 10.17
C THR A 233 -17.77 4.15 8.79
N LYS A 234 -18.38 5.28 8.41
CA LYS A 234 -17.97 5.99 7.19
C LYS A 234 -16.67 6.74 7.43
N MET A 235 -15.72 6.60 6.50
CA MET A 235 -14.46 7.37 6.46
C MET A 235 -14.67 8.90 6.34
N ASP A 236 -15.92 9.36 6.19
CA ASP A 236 -16.33 10.76 5.99
C ASP A 236 -17.12 11.36 7.17
N ALA A 237 -17.14 10.72 8.35
CA ALA A 237 -17.90 11.15 9.53
C ALA A 237 -17.42 12.46 10.21
N GLY A 238 -16.71 13.33 9.48
CA GLY A 238 -16.05 14.51 10.03
C GLY A 238 -14.75 14.15 10.77
N VAL A 239 -14.18 15.13 11.46
CA VAL A 239 -12.95 14.96 12.24
C VAL A 239 -13.30 14.61 13.68
N ALA A 240 -12.70 13.53 14.19
CA ALA A 240 -12.88 13.08 15.56
C ALA A 240 -12.64 14.26 16.54
N PRO A 241 -13.52 14.46 17.55
CA PRO A 241 -13.40 15.57 18.48
C PRO A 241 -12.06 15.57 19.24
N GLY A 242 -11.46 16.75 19.38
CA GLY A 242 -10.23 16.95 20.15
C GLY A 242 -8.94 16.82 19.34
N VAL A 243 -7.81 16.93 20.03
CA VAL A 243 -6.47 16.78 19.45
C VAL A 243 -5.98 15.37 19.74
N LEU A 244 -5.56 14.65 18.70
CA LEU A 244 -4.95 13.33 18.82
C LEU A 244 -3.70 13.40 19.69
N SER A 245 -3.62 12.52 20.70
CA SER A 245 -2.43 12.44 21.56
C SER A 245 -1.28 11.69 20.89
N ASN A 246 -1.57 10.55 20.26
CA ASN A 246 -0.58 9.73 19.55
C ASN A 246 -1.29 8.88 18.47
N PRO A 247 -0.79 8.79 17.23
CA PRO A 247 -1.35 7.95 16.17
C PRO A 247 -1.49 6.47 16.53
N ALA A 248 -0.67 5.95 17.46
CA ALA A 248 -0.80 4.58 17.94
C ALA A 248 -2.13 4.29 18.64
N ASN A 249 -2.77 5.33 19.20
CA ASN A 249 -4.04 5.22 19.94
C ASN A 249 -5.27 5.14 19.02
N ILE A 250 -5.09 5.27 17.70
CA ILE A 250 -6.21 5.17 16.75
C ILE A 250 -6.66 3.71 16.64
N THR A 251 -7.93 3.45 16.94
CA THR A 251 -8.54 2.10 16.90
C THR A 251 -9.72 2.00 15.95
N LYS A 252 -10.13 3.10 15.33
CA LYS A 252 -11.26 3.14 14.38
C LYS A 252 -10.88 3.90 13.13
N SER A 253 -11.52 3.55 12.02
CA SER A 253 -11.40 4.33 10.79
C SER A 253 -12.01 5.71 10.98
N GLY A 254 -11.42 6.73 10.36
CA GLY A 254 -11.90 8.10 10.45
C GLY A 254 -10.79 9.13 10.30
N ASN A 255 -11.14 10.40 10.51
CA ASN A 255 -10.24 11.53 10.40
C ASN A 255 -9.90 12.06 11.80
N TYR A 256 -8.62 12.27 12.10
CA TYR A 256 -8.13 12.68 13.41
C TYR A 256 -7.30 13.95 13.29
N TYR A 257 -7.66 14.99 14.04
CA TYR A 257 -6.89 16.23 14.07
C TYR A 257 -5.61 16.05 14.87
N TYR A 258 -4.49 16.53 14.34
CA TYR A 258 -3.21 16.58 15.03
C TYR A 258 -2.64 17.99 15.03
N ASN A 259 -1.77 18.26 16.00
CA ASN A 259 -1.00 19.50 16.07
C ASN A 259 0.37 19.24 16.70
N SER A 260 1.08 20.32 17.07
CA SER A 260 2.40 20.26 17.72
C SER A 260 2.45 19.50 19.05
N SER A 261 1.31 19.22 19.70
CA SER A 261 1.25 18.43 20.94
C SER A 261 1.11 16.91 20.70
N THR A 262 0.79 16.51 19.46
CA THR A 262 0.64 15.10 19.09
C THR A 262 2.01 14.42 19.03
N GLN A 263 2.17 13.35 19.80
CA GLN A 263 3.41 12.57 19.86
C GLN A 263 3.48 11.54 18.72
N GLY A 264 4.69 11.12 18.33
CA GLY A 264 4.89 10.03 17.36
C GLY A 264 4.67 10.39 15.90
N LEU A 265 4.53 11.68 15.59
CA LEU A 265 4.53 12.22 14.24
C LEU A 265 5.97 12.37 13.70
N PRO A 266 6.17 12.27 12.37
CA PRO A 266 7.46 12.55 11.77
C PRO A 266 7.69 14.06 11.71
N THR A 267 8.87 14.48 11.24
CA THR A 267 9.11 15.88 10.91
C THR A 267 8.20 16.33 9.78
N LEU A 268 7.48 17.42 10.01
CA LEU A 268 6.49 17.98 9.09
C LEU A 268 6.93 19.35 8.57
N ASN A 269 6.57 19.64 7.31
CA ASN A 269 6.76 20.96 6.73
C ASN A 269 5.79 21.97 7.38
N GLY A 270 6.15 23.27 7.37
CA GLY A 270 5.39 24.30 8.07
C GLY A 270 3.91 24.41 7.65
N SER A 271 3.60 24.17 6.37
CA SER A 271 2.22 24.16 5.86
C SER A 271 1.36 23.00 6.41
N ASN A 272 2.01 21.95 6.92
CA ASN A 272 1.38 20.73 7.40
C ASN A 272 1.70 20.47 8.89
N ALA A 273 2.12 21.51 9.63
CA ALA A 273 2.48 21.42 11.04
C ALA A 273 1.28 21.00 11.93
N ASN A 274 0.07 21.35 11.51
CA ASN A 274 -1.20 20.86 12.05
C ASN A 274 -2.04 20.34 10.88
N GLY A 275 -2.90 19.36 11.12
CA GLY A 275 -3.68 18.79 10.03
C GLY A 275 -4.52 17.58 10.43
N ILE A 276 -4.80 16.73 9.44
CA ILE A 276 -5.66 15.55 9.61
C ILE A 276 -4.87 14.29 9.28
N ILE A 277 -4.95 13.30 10.17
CA ILE A 277 -4.60 11.91 9.87
C ILE A 277 -5.89 11.20 9.46
N GLN A 278 -5.91 10.67 8.25
CA GLN A 278 -6.92 9.70 7.84
C GLN A 278 -6.46 8.31 8.22
N ALA A 279 -7.29 7.60 8.99
CA ALA A 279 -7.06 6.23 9.39
C ALA A 279 -8.05 5.30 8.68
N VAL A 280 -7.52 4.24 8.08
CA VAL A 280 -8.28 3.15 7.49
C VAL A 280 -7.94 1.88 8.26
N MET A 281 -8.78 1.58 9.25
CA MET A 281 -8.60 0.47 10.18
C MET A 281 -9.37 -0.76 9.69
N ARG A 282 -8.70 -1.91 9.66
CA ARG A 282 -9.32 -3.22 9.46
C ARG A 282 -9.98 -3.70 10.76
N ASP A 283 -9.30 -3.45 11.88
CA ASP A 283 -9.75 -3.72 13.24
C ASP A 283 -9.02 -2.75 14.20
N GLU A 284 -9.23 -2.87 15.51
CA GLU A 284 -8.63 -1.99 16.52
C GLU A 284 -7.09 -1.97 16.53
N ASN A 285 -6.47 -3.02 16.00
CA ASN A 285 -5.03 -3.28 16.08
C ASN A 285 -4.33 -3.21 14.71
N ASN A 286 -5.06 -3.27 13.61
CA ASN A 286 -4.53 -3.35 12.26
C ASN A 286 -5.16 -2.30 11.33
N GLY A 287 -4.34 -1.51 10.63
CA GLY A 287 -4.81 -0.48 9.71
C GLY A 287 -3.70 0.36 9.08
N MET A 288 -4.10 1.31 8.25
CA MET A 288 -3.22 2.26 7.58
C MET A 288 -3.53 3.68 8.02
N LEU A 289 -2.48 4.45 8.30
CA LEU A 289 -2.57 5.86 8.68
C LEU A 289 -1.93 6.72 7.59
N SER A 290 -2.61 7.78 7.18
CA SER A 290 -2.13 8.72 6.17
C SER A 290 -2.29 10.16 6.64
N ILE A 291 -1.22 10.95 6.60
CA ILE A 291 -1.30 12.37 6.92
C ILE A 291 -1.66 13.14 5.63
N LEU A 292 -2.86 13.71 5.61
CA LEU A 292 -3.38 14.37 4.41
C LEU A 292 -2.50 15.56 4.01
N GLY A 293 -2.26 15.73 2.70
CA GLY A 293 -1.44 16.81 2.15
C GLY A 293 0.08 16.66 2.29
N THR A 294 0.57 15.58 2.90
CA THR A 294 2.01 15.32 3.06
C THR A 294 2.53 14.14 2.23
N GLY A 295 1.66 13.21 1.84
CA GLY A 295 2.09 11.91 1.27
C GLY A 295 2.73 10.96 2.30
N LEU A 296 2.76 11.33 3.59
CA LEU A 296 3.25 10.48 4.67
C LEU A 296 2.22 9.40 5.01
N THR A 297 2.66 8.16 4.99
CA THR A 297 1.85 7.00 5.37
C THR A 297 2.59 6.10 6.36
N ARG A 298 1.83 5.37 7.18
CA ARG A 298 2.38 4.41 8.16
C ARG A 298 1.37 3.31 8.47
N GLU A 299 1.87 2.09 8.60
CA GLU A 299 1.06 0.93 8.96
C GLU A 299 0.94 0.80 10.49
N LYS A 300 -0.25 0.44 10.96
CA LYS A 300 -0.48 -0.11 12.30
C LYS A 300 -0.72 -1.62 12.14
N TYR A 301 0.10 -2.43 12.80
CA TYR A 301 0.00 -3.88 12.76
C TYR A 301 0.17 -4.45 14.17
N LYS A 302 -0.75 -5.34 14.58
CA LYS A 302 -0.79 -5.95 15.92
C LYS A 302 -0.70 -4.92 17.06
N GLY A 303 -1.41 -3.80 16.91
CA GLY A 303 -1.48 -2.75 17.93
C GLY A 303 -0.28 -1.81 17.95
N LYS A 304 0.74 -2.03 17.12
CA LYS A 304 1.96 -1.22 17.06
C LYS A 304 2.05 -0.50 15.72
N LEU A 305 2.60 0.72 15.73
CA LEU A 305 2.97 1.40 14.48
C LEU A 305 4.23 0.73 13.93
N TYR A 306 4.10 0.07 12.79
CA TYR A 306 5.19 -0.60 12.10
C TYR A 306 5.86 0.33 11.11
N ASP A 307 7.16 0.12 10.93
CA ASP A 307 8.04 0.94 10.09
C ASP A 307 8.04 2.43 10.50
N ARG A 308 8.82 3.25 9.78
CA ARG A 308 8.80 4.72 9.89
C ARG A 308 7.70 5.31 9.00
N TRP A 309 7.36 6.57 9.23
CA TRP A 309 6.51 7.29 8.27
C TRP A 309 7.27 7.41 6.94
N LYS A 310 6.63 7.02 5.83
CA LYS A 310 7.22 7.12 4.48
C LYS A 310 6.50 8.19 3.69
N SER A 311 7.26 9.13 3.13
CA SER A 311 6.73 10.22 2.31
C SER A 311 7.10 10.01 0.85
N SER A 312 6.14 10.22 -0.06
CA SER A 312 6.41 10.42 -1.48
C SER A 312 6.83 11.86 -1.82
N THR A 313 6.85 12.76 -0.84
CA THR A 313 7.21 14.18 -1.00
C THR A 313 8.46 14.58 -0.18
N PRO A 314 9.29 15.52 -0.66
CA PRO A 314 10.48 15.97 0.08
C PRO A 314 10.14 16.68 1.40
N VAL A 315 10.83 16.29 2.48
CA VAL A 315 10.72 16.91 3.81
C VAL A 315 11.85 17.93 3.99
N LEU A 316 11.52 19.19 4.28
CA LEU A 316 12.51 20.24 4.47
C LEU A 316 13.24 20.08 5.82
N LEU A 317 14.50 19.65 5.77
CA LEU A 317 15.34 19.44 6.95
C LEU A 317 16.03 20.72 7.40
N TRP A 318 16.41 21.58 6.47
CA TRP A 318 17.02 22.87 6.77
C TRP A 318 16.93 23.83 5.58
N SER A 319 16.85 25.12 5.86
CA SER A 319 16.93 26.20 4.88
C SER A 319 17.65 27.40 5.48
N GLY A 320 18.46 28.09 4.69
CA GLY A 320 19.23 29.25 5.13
C GLY A 320 20.35 29.56 4.15
N ARG A 321 21.48 30.06 4.66
CA ARG A 321 22.74 30.16 3.91
C ARG A 321 23.85 29.62 4.79
N ALA A 322 24.48 28.53 4.36
CA ALA A 322 25.60 27.90 5.08
C ALA A 322 26.81 27.85 4.16
N SER A 323 27.87 28.53 4.55
CA SER A 323 29.13 28.70 3.82
C SER A 323 30.28 28.03 4.58
N SER A 324 31.49 28.06 4.02
CA SER A 324 32.67 27.44 4.64
C SER A 324 32.83 27.76 6.13
N GLY A 325 32.91 26.72 6.96
CA GLY A 325 33.01 26.79 8.41
C GLY A 325 31.68 26.56 9.15
N ASP A 326 30.54 26.81 8.50
CA ASP A 326 29.23 26.72 9.15
C ASP A 326 28.84 25.27 9.48
N THR A 327 28.27 25.08 10.67
CA THR A 327 27.60 23.82 11.06
C THR A 327 26.10 24.04 11.04
N VAL A 328 25.41 23.21 10.27
CA VAL A 328 23.96 23.24 10.09
C VAL A 328 23.31 22.19 10.97
N GLN A 329 22.33 22.62 11.77
CA GLN A 329 21.44 21.74 12.52
C GLN A 329 20.21 21.41 11.67
N LEU A 330 20.02 20.12 11.38
CA LEU A 330 18.88 19.60 10.65
C LEU A 330 17.72 19.31 11.62
N LYS A 331 16.50 19.47 11.11
CA LYS A 331 15.26 19.23 11.87
C LYS A 331 15.01 17.76 12.22
N ASP A 332 15.65 16.84 11.51
CA ASP A 332 15.48 15.41 11.69
C ASP A 332 16.78 14.65 11.40
N ASP A 333 16.83 13.39 11.79
CA ASP A 333 17.94 12.48 11.50
C ASP A 333 18.03 12.22 9.99
N VAL A 334 19.18 12.49 9.37
CA VAL A 334 19.40 12.29 7.92
C VAL A 334 19.24 10.83 7.51
N HIS A 335 19.52 9.87 8.39
CA HIS A 335 19.40 8.45 8.11
C HIS A 335 17.95 7.95 8.19
N ASN A 336 17.02 8.85 8.54
CA ASN A 336 15.62 8.59 8.32
C ASN A 336 15.27 8.55 6.83
N TYR A 337 16.09 9.15 5.95
CA TYR A 337 15.81 9.33 4.53
C TYR A 337 16.68 8.41 3.64
N GLY A 338 16.18 8.01 2.47
CA GLY A 338 16.96 7.24 1.51
C GLY A 338 17.91 8.11 0.68
N GLN A 339 17.49 9.33 0.37
CA GLN A 339 18.28 10.33 -0.34
C GLN A 339 18.07 11.73 0.23
N LEU A 340 19.01 12.62 -0.02
CA LEU A 340 18.90 14.05 0.24
C LEU A 340 18.85 14.82 -1.08
N ILE A 341 18.08 15.90 -1.07
CA ILE A 341 18.09 16.93 -2.09
C ILE A 341 18.80 18.15 -1.48
N ILE A 342 19.97 18.49 -2.00
CA ILE A 342 20.78 19.61 -1.51
C ILE A 342 20.76 20.71 -2.56
N ASN A 343 20.17 21.84 -2.19
CA ASN A 343 20.19 23.05 -3.01
C ASN A 343 21.43 23.87 -2.66
N VAL A 344 22.22 24.18 -3.69
CA VAL A 344 23.49 24.89 -3.58
C VAL A 344 23.44 26.11 -4.49
N THR A 345 23.96 27.22 -4.01
CA THR A 345 24.34 28.35 -4.87
C THR A 345 25.83 28.29 -5.06
N PHE A 346 26.28 27.99 -6.28
CA PHE A 346 27.70 28.07 -6.65
C PHE A 346 28.07 29.48 -7.10
N THR A 347 29.36 29.81 -7.05
CA THR A 347 29.83 31.09 -7.58
C THR A 347 29.69 31.15 -9.10
N SER A 348 29.94 30.05 -9.81
CA SER A 348 29.77 29.97 -11.27
C SER A 348 28.32 29.80 -11.72
N ASN A 349 27.49 29.11 -10.93
CA ASN A 349 26.09 28.83 -11.23
C ASN A 349 25.21 29.21 -10.04
N ARG A 350 24.35 30.21 -10.23
CA ARG A 350 23.58 30.82 -9.13
C ARG A 350 22.69 29.83 -8.39
N HIS A 351 22.24 28.75 -9.03
CA HIS A 351 21.44 27.70 -8.39
C HIS A 351 21.69 26.31 -9.00
N ALA A 352 21.95 25.33 -8.14
CA ALA A 352 22.06 23.91 -8.47
C ALA A 352 21.32 23.06 -7.44
N THR A 353 20.80 21.92 -7.89
CA THR A 353 20.11 20.94 -7.05
C THR A 353 20.77 19.58 -7.23
N HIS A 354 21.23 19.00 -6.13
CA HIS A 354 21.91 17.70 -6.12
C HIS A 354 21.09 16.66 -5.38
N PHE A 355 20.92 15.49 -6.00
CA PHE A 355 20.38 14.30 -5.36
C PHE A 355 21.54 13.45 -4.88
N VAL A 356 21.58 13.16 -3.59
CA VAL A 356 22.68 12.40 -2.98
C VAL A 356 22.14 11.29 -2.11
N THR A 357 22.76 10.11 -2.20
CA THR A 357 22.57 9.07 -1.18
C THR A 357 23.16 9.57 0.13
N VAL A 358 22.47 9.32 1.25
CA VAL A 358 22.90 9.76 2.58
C VAL A 358 24.26 9.12 2.92
N PRO A 359 25.34 9.90 3.11
CA PRO A 359 26.64 9.37 3.54
C PRO A 359 26.62 8.90 5.00
N ASN A 360 27.58 8.05 5.39
CA ASN A 360 27.73 7.68 6.80
C ASN A 360 28.22 8.86 7.64
N ASN A 361 27.94 8.84 8.93
CA ASN A 361 28.55 9.76 9.88
C ASN A 361 30.08 9.72 9.81
N GLY A 362 30.71 10.89 9.74
CA GLY A 362 32.14 11.09 9.56
C GLY A 362 32.58 11.22 8.10
N GLU A 363 31.72 10.91 7.13
CA GLU A 363 32.05 11.02 5.71
C GLU A 363 31.88 12.44 5.16
N THR A 364 32.72 12.77 4.19
CA THR A 364 32.66 14.06 3.48
C THR A 364 32.11 13.85 2.07
N LEU A 365 31.00 14.50 1.79
CA LEU A 365 30.41 14.62 0.46
C LEU A 365 31.07 15.77 -0.29
N TYR A 366 31.42 15.54 -1.55
CA TYR A 366 31.97 16.55 -2.46
C TYR A 366 30.96 16.84 -3.56
N LEU A 367 30.57 18.11 -3.70
CA LEU A 367 29.73 18.59 -4.79
C LEU A 367 30.56 19.56 -5.63
N ASN A 368 30.48 19.43 -6.95
CA ASN A 368 31.20 20.30 -7.86
C ASN A 368 30.26 20.88 -8.92
N ASN A 369 30.66 22.02 -9.47
CA ASN A 369 30.02 22.61 -10.64
C ASN A 369 31.07 23.17 -11.59
N ILE A 370 30.88 22.94 -12.88
CA ILE A 370 31.75 23.44 -13.95
C ILE A 370 30.97 24.39 -14.85
N GLY A 371 31.58 25.51 -15.25
CA GLY A 371 30.92 26.45 -16.15
C GLY A 371 31.89 27.28 -16.96
N LEU A 372 31.68 27.39 -18.28
CA LEU A 372 32.50 28.19 -19.19
C LEU A 372 32.38 29.70 -18.89
N ARG A 373 33.46 30.44 -19.09
CA ARG A 373 33.47 31.91 -18.97
C ARG A 373 33.64 32.59 -20.33
N SER A 374 32.93 33.69 -20.53
CA SER A 374 33.09 34.54 -21.72
C SER A 374 34.41 35.32 -21.63
N SER A 375 35.14 35.40 -22.74
CA SER A 375 36.36 36.19 -22.87
C SER A 375 36.47 36.73 -24.30
N GLY A 376 36.24 38.03 -24.47
CA GLY A 376 36.18 38.66 -25.81
C GLY A 376 35.05 38.07 -26.66
N ASN A 377 35.37 37.62 -27.88
CA ASN A 377 34.42 36.99 -28.81
C ASN A 377 34.35 35.44 -28.68
N GLY A 378 34.84 34.85 -27.58
CA GLY A 378 34.88 33.39 -27.39
C GLY A 378 34.72 32.94 -25.93
N TYR A 379 34.83 31.62 -25.71
CA TYR A 379 34.79 31.00 -24.38
C TYR A 379 36.21 30.56 -23.96
N LYS A 380 36.53 30.67 -22.66
CA LYS A 380 37.76 30.12 -22.05
C LYS A 380 37.42 29.00 -21.05
N ASN A 381 38.47 28.32 -20.56
CA ASN A 381 38.36 27.39 -19.45
C ASN A 381 37.53 28.01 -18.32
N GLY A 382 36.66 27.17 -17.80
CA GLY A 382 35.60 27.56 -16.90
C GLY A 382 36.03 27.71 -15.45
N TYR A 383 35.10 28.19 -14.64
CA TYR A 383 35.17 28.05 -13.20
C TYR A 383 34.89 26.59 -12.80
N LEU A 384 35.68 26.08 -11.85
CA LEU A 384 35.37 24.85 -11.11
C LEU A 384 35.08 25.24 -9.67
N ASP A 385 33.82 25.14 -9.27
CA ASP A 385 33.44 25.23 -7.86
C ASP A 385 33.52 23.85 -7.20
N GLU A 386 34.00 23.80 -5.96
CA GLU A 386 33.96 22.63 -5.09
C GLU A 386 33.33 23.02 -3.75
N LEU A 387 32.42 22.19 -3.26
CA LEU A 387 31.82 22.27 -1.94
C LEU A 387 32.03 20.94 -1.22
N SER A 388 32.61 20.99 -0.01
CA SER A 388 32.78 19.82 0.84
C SER A 388 31.89 19.89 2.07
N ILE A 389 31.10 18.85 2.27
CA ILE A 389 30.09 18.76 3.32
C ILE A 389 30.40 17.54 4.19
N LEU A 390 30.78 17.74 5.44
CA LEU A 390 30.99 16.68 6.43
C LEU A 390 29.67 16.35 7.13
N PHE A 391 29.27 15.09 7.10
CA PHE A 391 28.16 14.57 7.90
C PHE A 391 28.68 14.26 9.29
N LYS A 392 28.58 15.20 10.24
CA LYS A 392 29.21 15.06 11.55
C LYS A 392 28.53 13.99 12.39
N ASP A 393 27.20 14.02 12.38
CA ASP A 393 26.33 13.08 13.04
C ASP A 393 24.94 13.10 12.39
N ASN A 394 24.02 12.34 12.97
CA ASN A 394 22.66 12.12 12.51
C ASN A 394 21.91 13.41 12.14
N ASN A 395 22.15 14.53 12.83
CA ASN A 395 21.37 15.75 12.63
C ASN A 395 22.24 16.99 12.37
N ARG A 396 23.57 16.83 12.24
CA ARG A 396 24.48 17.94 12.01
C ARG A 396 25.39 17.67 10.84
N ILE A 397 25.43 18.63 9.93
CA ILE A 397 26.40 18.66 8.84
C ILE A 397 27.24 19.92 8.96
N GLN A 398 28.45 19.90 8.41
CA GLN A 398 29.33 21.06 8.36
C GLN A 398 29.83 21.29 6.95
N VAL A 399 29.74 22.54 6.51
CA VAL A 399 30.42 22.96 5.29
C VAL A 399 31.89 23.13 5.64
N VAL A 400 32.72 22.18 5.22
CA VAL A 400 34.14 22.14 5.58
C VAL A 400 34.91 23.19 4.79
N LYS A 401 34.65 23.25 3.48
CA LYS A 401 35.30 24.19 2.55
C LYS A 401 34.43 24.45 1.34
N SER A 402 34.56 25.65 0.78
CA SER A 402 34.05 26.06 -0.52
C SER A 402 35.19 26.68 -1.32
N LEU A 403 35.49 26.12 -2.50
CA LEU A 403 36.63 26.53 -3.32
C LEU A 403 36.18 26.89 -4.73
N LEU A 404 36.93 27.80 -5.37
CA LEU A 404 36.81 28.19 -6.77
C LEU A 404 38.20 28.12 -7.42
N ALA A 405 38.31 27.34 -8.50
CA ALA A 405 39.51 27.29 -9.33
C ALA A 405 39.24 27.89 -10.72
N THR A 406 40.24 28.54 -11.32
CA THR A 406 40.17 29.16 -12.65
C THR A 406 41.49 28.95 -13.39
N ASP A 407 41.44 28.52 -14.66
CA ASP A 407 42.57 28.53 -15.61
C ASP A 407 43.93 28.00 -15.09
N GLY A 408 43.93 27.01 -14.20
CA GLY A 408 45.14 26.40 -13.65
C GLY A 408 45.77 27.15 -12.47
N GLU A 409 45.16 28.24 -12.01
CA GLU A 409 45.53 28.97 -10.80
C GLU A 409 45.20 28.16 -9.53
N GLN A 410 45.87 28.50 -8.43
CA GLN A 410 45.56 27.91 -7.13
C GLN A 410 44.13 28.22 -6.72
N ALA A 411 43.39 27.20 -6.25
CA ALA A 411 42.02 27.37 -5.80
C ALA A 411 41.93 28.36 -4.62
N ILE A 412 40.94 29.25 -4.68
CA ILE A 412 40.65 30.24 -3.63
C ILE A 412 39.32 29.92 -2.95
N ASN A 413 39.06 30.52 -1.78
CA ASN A 413 37.75 30.39 -1.13
C ASN A 413 36.64 30.97 -2.03
N SER A 414 35.49 30.32 -2.05
CA SER A 414 34.33 30.74 -2.84
C SER A 414 33.11 31.05 -1.98
N ASP A 415 32.20 31.85 -2.53
CA ASP A 415 30.90 32.19 -1.92
C ASP A 415 29.85 31.08 -2.09
N THR A 416 30.29 29.89 -2.49
CA THR A 416 29.42 28.72 -2.63
C THR A 416 28.80 28.38 -1.28
N ALA A 417 27.48 28.21 -1.26
CA ALA A 417 26.74 27.97 -0.03
C ALA A 417 25.57 27.00 -0.25
N ILE A 418 25.29 26.20 0.79
CA ILE A 418 24.05 25.43 0.85
C ILE A 418 22.91 26.39 1.19
N THR A 419 21.79 26.26 0.48
CA THR A 419 20.61 27.09 0.65
C THR A 419 19.41 26.33 1.24
N ALA A 420 19.30 25.04 0.94
CA ALA A 420 18.30 24.17 1.54
C ALA A 420 18.71 22.70 1.45
N ILE A 421 18.18 21.90 2.37
CA ILE A 421 18.34 20.45 2.41
C ILE A 421 16.98 19.82 2.65
N TYR A 422 16.62 18.88 1.79
CA TYR A 422 15.42 18.07 1.92
C TYR A 422 15.77 16.59 2.02
N GLY A 423 15.00 15.83 2.77
CA GLY A 423 15.06 14.37 2.78
C GLY A 423 13.92 13.76 1.96
N ILE A 424 14.21 12.67 1.24
CA ILE A 424 13.23 11.86 0.51
C ILE A 424 13.41 10.38 0.84
N TYR A 425 12.30 9.65 0.98
CA TYR A 425 12.25 8.25 1.42
C TYR A 425 12.38 7.26 0.27
#